data_AF-A0A933CBJ9-F1
#
_entry.id   AF-A0A933CBJ9-F1
#
_cell.length_a   1.000
_cell.length_b   1.000
_cell.length_c   1.000
_cell.angle_alpha   90.00
_cell.angle_beta   90.00
_cell.angle_gamma   90.00
#
_symmetry.space_group_name_H-M   'P 1'
#
loop_
_entity.id
_entity.type
_entity.pdbx_description
1 polymer ?
#
loop_
_entity_poly.entity_id
_entity_poly.type
_entity_poly.pdbx_seq_one_letter_code
_entity_poly.pdbx_strand_id
1 'polypeptide(L)'
;MALLAPPLMLGLIAKTKASMAGREGPPLLQPFHDLLKLLRKGAVYSTTTTWVFRLGPVASLAATMTAALLVPFGTHAPVAFN
;
A
#
# COMPACT_ATOMS: atom_id res chain seq x y z
N MET A 1 4.51 8.64 -7.91
CA MET A 1 5.07 7.28 -8.05
C MET A 1 4.94 6.44 -6.80
N ALA A 2 5.30 6.97 -5.61
CA ALA A 2 5.33 6.20 -4.35
C ALA A 2 4.03 5.45 -3.97
N LEU A 3 2.84 5.93 -4.37
CA LEU A 3 1.58 5.27 -4.06
C LEU A 3 1.10 4.26 -5.12
N LEU A 4 1.58 4.38 -6.35
CA LEU A 4 1.13 3.58 -7.51
C LEU A 4 2.07 2.41 -7.80
N ALA A 5 3.37 2.56 -7.53
CA ALA A 5 4.35 1.51 -7.73
C ALA A 5 4.14 0.27 -6.84
N PRO A 6 3.78 0.40 -5.54
CA PRO A 6 3.59 -0.76 -4.67
C PRO A 6 2.47 -1.73 -5.13
N PRO A 7 1.23 -1.28 -5.46
CA PRO A 7 0.19 -2.20 -5.92
C PRO A 7 0.50 -2.84 -7.29
N LEU A 8 1.21 -2.13 -8.18
CA LEU A 8 1.68 -2.70 -9.44
C LEU A 8 2.75 -3.79 -9.22
N MET A 9 3.69 -3.56 -8.30
CA MET A 9 4.67 -4.58 -7.89
C MET A 9 4.00 -5.80 -7.28
N LEU A 10 3.00 -5.63 -6.42
CA LEU A 10 2.23 -6.73 -5.85
C LEU A 10 1.49 -7.55 -6.92
N GLY A 11 0.91 -6.88 -7.92
CA GLY A 11 0.28 -7.54 -9.07
C GLY A 11 1.30 -8.34 -9.89
N LEU A 12 2.49 -7.79 -10.11
CA LEU A 12 3.57 -8.49 -10.82
C LEU A 12 4.08 -9.69 -10.02
N ILE A 13 4.30 -9.57 -8.70
CA ILE A 13 4.72 -10.67 -7.83
C ILE A 13 3.70 -11.80 -7.86
N ALA A 14 2.41 -11.49 -7.74
CA ALA A 14 1.35 -12.49 -7.78
C ALA A 14 1.28 -13.20 -9.14
N LYS A 15 1.46 -12.46 -10.24
CA LYS A 15 1.50 -13.01 -11.60
C LYS A 15 2.72 -13.90 -11.83
N THR A 16 3.90 -13.48 -11.38
CA THR A 16 5.14 -14.27 -11.47
C THR A 16 5.04 -15.53 -10.63
N LYS A 17 4.53 -15.45 -9.39
CA LYS A 17 4.33 -16.61 -8.52
C LYS A 17 3.33 -17.61 -9.12
N ALA A 18 2.23 -17.12 -9.69
CA ALA A 18 1.25 -17.99 -10.34
C ALA A 18 1.80 -18.67 -11.59
N SER A 19 2.55 -17.94 -12.41
CA SER A 19 3.26 -18.49 -13.57
C SER A 19 4.26 -19.57 -13.18
N MET A 20 5.02 -19.37 -12.10
CA MET A 20 5.94 -20.39 -11.57
C MET A 20 5.21 -21.61 -10.99
N ALA A 21 4.00 -21.41 -10.46
CA ALA A 21 3.15 -22.48 -9.96
C ALA A 21 2.36 -23.21 -11.08
N GLY A 22 2.55 -22.85 -12.35
CA GLY A 22 1.82 -23.42 -13.49
C GLY A 22 0.33 -23.07 -13.53
N ARG A 23 -0.09 -21.99 -12.85
CA ARG A 23 -1.50 -21.54 -12.79
C ARG A 23 -1.64 -20.19 -13.47
N GLU A 24 -2.81 -19.93 -14.07
CA GLU A 24 -3.14 -18.58 -14.53
C GLU A 24 -3.28 -17.65 -13.32
N GLY A 25 -2.39 -16.66 -13.25
CA GLY A 25 -2.36 -15.69 -12.17
C GLY A 25 -3.45 -14.62 -12.30
N PRO A 26 -3.78 -13.93 -11.19
CA PRO A 26 -4.73 -12.83 -11.20
C PRO A 26 -4.27 -11.68 -12.13
N PRO A 27 -5.20 -10.92 -12.76
CA PRO A 27 -4.86 -9.75 -13.56
C PRO A 27 -4.05 -8.71 -12.76
N LEU A 28 -3.10 -8.04 -13.43
CA LEU A 28 -2.20 -7.05 -12.83
C LEU A 28 -2.92 -5.91 -12.09
N LEU A 29 -4.16 -5.59 -12.48
CA LEU A 29 -4.99 -4.55 -11.87
C LEU A 29 -5.79 -5.03 -10.65
N GLN A 30 -5.80 -6.33 -10.36
CA GLN A 30 -6.54 -6.90 -9.23
C GLN A 30 -6.18 -6.27 -7.87
N PRO A 31 -4.91 -5.95 -7.55
CA PRO A 31 -4.56 -5.26 -6.32
C PRO A 31 -5.23 -3.88 -6.17
N PHE A 32 -5.47 -3.16 -7.27
CA PHE A 32 -6.19 -1.88 -7.25
C PHE A 32 -7.67 -2.07 -6.95
N HIS A 33 -8.30 -3.09 -7.56
CA HIS A 33 -9.69 -3.42 -7.29
C HIS A 33 -9.90 -3.89 -5.85
N ASP A 34 -8.98 -4.69 -5.33
CA ASP A 34 -9.01 -5.14 -3.93
C ASP A 34 -8.83 -3.95 -2.98
N LEU A 35 -7.89 -3.04 -3.24
CA LEU A 35 -7.74 -1.82 -2.44
C LEU A 35 -9.03 -0.98 -2.44
N LEU A 36 -9.62 -0.74 -3.61
CA LEU A 36 -10.88 0.01 -3.73
C LEU A 36 -12.02 -0.70 -2.98
N LYS A 37 -12.07 -2.03 -3.05
CA LYS A 37 -13.07 -2.85 -2.36
C LYS A 37 -12.87 -2.82 -0.84
N LEU A 38 -11.63 -2.86 -0.36
CA LEU A 38 -11.32 -2.74 1.07
C LEU A 38 -11.64 -1.34 1.60
N LEU A 39 -11.31 -0.28 0.84
CA LEU A 39 -11.66 1.10 1.21
C LEU A 39 -13.18 1.33 1.26
N ARG A 40 -13.94 0.62 0.42
CA ARG A 40 -15.42 0.64 0.44
C ARG A 40 -16.01 -0.21 1.56
N LYS A 41 -15.28 -1.19 2.08
CA LYS A 41 -15.72 -1.94 3.27
C LYS A 41 -15.45 -1.10 4.50
N GLY A 42 -16.51 -0.69 5.19
CA GLY A 42 -16.40 -0.04 6.49
C GLY A 42 -15.64 -0.95 7.46
N ALA A 43 -14.60 -0.41 8.10
CA ALA A 43 -13.87 -1.13 9.13
C ALA A 43 -14.81 -1.33 10.33
N VAL A 44 -15.11 -2.60 10.65
CA VAL A 44 -15.92 -2.96 11.81
C VAL A 44 -15.02 -2.89 13.04
N TYR A 45 -15.25 -1.88 13.86
CA TYR A 45 -14.54 -1.71 15.13
C TYR A 45 -15.44 -2.21 16.27
N SER A 46 -14.91 -3.07 17.14
CA SER A 46 -15.61 -3.51 18.34
C SER A 46 -15.80 -2.34 19.31
N THR A 47 -16.91 -2.35 20.04
CA THR A 47 -17.35 -1.31 20.98
C THR A 47 -16.38 -1.05 22.15
N THR A 48 -15.43 -1.97 22.40
CA THR A 48 -14.39 -1.87 23.44
C THR A 48 -13.07 -1.28 22.90
N THR A 49 -12.98 -1.00 21.61
CA THR A 49 -11.73 -0.60 20.97
C THR A 49 -11.47 0.90 21.14
N THR A 50 -10.49 1.24 21.99
CA THR A 50 -10.04 2.61 22.25
C THR A 50 -9.52 3.30 20.98
N TRP A 51 -9.61 4.64 20.92
CA TRP A 51 -9.13 5.48 19.81
C TRP A 51 -7.71 5.16 19.30
N VAL A 52 -6.85 4.61 20.17
CA VAL A 52 -5.49 4.14 19.88
C VAL A 52 -5.46 3.11 18.74
N PHE A 53 -6.47 2.23 18.66
CA PHE A 53 -6.53 1.20 17.61
C PHE A 53 -6.83 1.80 16.23
N ARG A 54 -7.48 2.97 16.19
CA ARG A 54 -7.68 3.76 14.97
C ARG A 54 -6.43 4.58 14.62
N LEU A 55 -5.68 5.02 15.63
CA LEU A 55 -4.43 5.75 15.46
C LEU A 55 -3.31 4.88 14.90
N GLY A 56 -3.22 3.58 15.24
CA GLY A 56 -2.16 2.70 14.74
C GLY A 56 -1.99 2.71 13.22
N PRO A 57 -3.05 2.39 12.43
CA PRO A 57 -3.00 2.43 10.97
C PRO A 57 -2.77 3.84 10.40
N VAL A 58 -3.29 4.88 11.06
CA VAL A 58 -3.14 6.27 10.61
C VAL A 58 -1.71 6.77 10.84
N ALA A 59 -1.12 6.44 11.98
CA ALA A 59 0.25 6.80 12.34
C ALA A 59 1.26 6.06 11.46
N SER A 60 1.05 4.78 11.17
CA SER A 60 1.92 4.04 10.26
C SER A 60 1.83 4.56 8.83
N LEU A 61 0.63 4.93 8.35
CA LEU A 61 0.46 5.58 7.06
C LEU A 61 1.17 6.94 7.02
N ALA A 62 0.99 7.78 8.04
CA ALA A 62 1.64 9.08 8.14
C ALA A 62 3.17 8.96 8.20
N ALA A 63 3.70 8.02 8.97
CA ALA A 63 5.13 7.75 9.07
C ALA A 63 5.70 7.28 7.73
N THR A 64 5.02 6.36 7.05
CA THR A 64 5.44 5.83 5.74
C THR A 64 5.39 6.91 4.65
N MET A 65 4.37 7.79 4.67
CA MET A 65 4.25 8.92 3.76
C MET A 65 5.37 9.95 3.97
N THR A 66 5.67 10.27 5.23
CA THR A 66 6.78 11.15 5.59
C THR A 66 8.10 10.56 5.12
N ALA A 67 8.35 9.28 5.40
CA ALA A 67 9.54 8.57 4.93
C ALA A 67 9.65 8.57 3.39
N ALA A 68 8.54 8.37 2.68
CA ALA A 68 8.51 8.40 1.22
C ALA A 68 8.85 9.78 0.62
N LEU A 69 8.59 10.88 1.34
CA LEU A 69 8.98 12.23 0.94
C LEU A 69 10.48 12.51 1.17
N LEU A 70 11.11 11.80 2.11
CA LEU A 70 12.55 11.88 2.34
C LEU A 70 13.36 11.08 1.32
N VAL A 71 12.77 10.07 0.67
CA VAL A 71 13.47 9.24 -0.32
C VAL A 71 13.58 9.99 -1.66
N PRO A 72 14.79 10.29 -2.15
CA PRO A 72 14.98 10.91 -3.45
C PRO A 72 14.65 9.93 -4.57
N PHE A 73 13.56 10.17 -5.29
CA PHE A 73 13.25 9.48 -6.55
C PHE A 73 13.82 10.31 -7.71
N GLY A 74 15.14 10.33 -7.88
CA GLY A 74 15.83 11.10 -8.93
C GLY A 74 16.98 11.97 -8.41
N THR A 75 17.26 13.09 -9.06
CA THR A 75 18.37 14.01 -8.72
C THR A 75 18.08 14.94 -7.54
N HIS A 76 16.82 15.05 -7.09
CA HIS A 76 16.44 15.87 -5.93
C HIS A 76 15.42 15.15 -5.03
N ALA A 77 15.70 15.12 -3.73
CA ALA A 77 14.69 14.80 -2.71
C ALA A 77 13.69 15.96 -2.61
N PRO A 78 12.38 15.70 -2.54
CA PRO A 78 11.38 16.77 -2.36
C PRO A 78 11.54 17.50 -1.02
N VAL A 79 12.14 16.86 -0.01
CA VAL A 79 12.60 17.50 1.22
C VAL A 79 14.04 17.09 1.46
N ALA A 80 14.96 18.03 1.25
CA ALA A 80 16.38 17.85 1.58
C ALA A 80 16.66 18.52 2.93
N PHE A 81 17.37 17.84 3.81
CA PHE A 81 17.99 18.49 4.96
C PHE A 81 19.14 19.35 4.41
N ASN A 82 18.98 20.67 4.50
CA ASN A 82 20.02 21.65 4.22
C ASN A 82 20.98 21.73 5.42
#